data_AF-A0A945T7V0-F1
#
_entry.id   AF-A0A945T7V0-F1
#
_cell.length_a   1.000
_cell.length_b   1.000
_cell.length_c   1.000
_cell.angle_alpha   90.00
_cell.angle_beta   90.00
_cell.angle_gamma   90.00
#
_symmetry.space_group_name_H-M   'P 1'
#
loop_
_entity.id
_entity.type
_entity.pdbx_description
1 polymer ?
#
loop_
_entity_poly.entity_id
_entity_poly.type
_entity_poly.pdbx_seq_one_letter_code
_entity_poly.pdbx_strand_id
1 'polypeptide(L)' 'MTPMQNLWLTIFNFGPAVILGIYKQWWVGLVAIAATFILSWLLVFAVTMNLSGKVMTIWAWLKPPVIAALVLGAGWWLF' A
#
# COMPACT_ATOMS: atom_id res chain seq x y z
N MET A 1 -16.40 -0.32 8.23
CA MET A 1 -15.24 0.60 8.18
C MET A 1 -15.77 2.01 8.35
N THR A 2 -15.05 2.86 9.07
CA THR A 2 -15.43 4.28 9.20
C THR A 2 -15.08 5.03 7.91
N PRO A 3 -15.76 6.15 7.58
CA PRO A 3 -15.44 6.96 6.41
C PRO A 3 -13.96 7.36 6.35
N MET A 4 -13.37 7.67 7.52
CA MET A 4 -11.94 7.99 7.64
C MET A 4 -11.03 6.82 7.24
N GLN A 5 -11.37 5.58 7.61
CA GLN A 5 -10.62 4.40 7.21
C GLN A 5 -10.65 4.18 5.71
N ASN A 6 -11.80 4.39 5.07
CA ASN A 6 -11.93 4.24 3.63
C ASN A 6 -11.07 5.27 2.90
N LEU A 7 -11.10 6.53 3.35
CA LEU A 7 -10.30 7.60 2.77
C LEU A 7 -8.80 7.34 2.93
N TRP A 8 -8.38 6.91 4.13
CA TRP A 8 -7.01 6.51 4.42
C TRP A 8 -6.52 5.40 3.49
N LEU A 9 -7.29 4.30 3.39
CA LEU A 9 -6.94 3.17 2.52
C LEU A 9 -6.90 3.58 1.05
N THR A 10 -7.83 4.43 0.62
CA THR A 10 -7.88 4.91 -0.77
C THR A 10 -6.64 5.71 -1.11
N ILE A 11 -6.26 6.67 -0.26
CA ILE A 11 -5.09 7.52 -0.49
C ILE A 11 -3.82 6.66 -0.58
N PHE A 12 -3.60 5.74 0.35
CA PHE A 12 -2.36 4.96 0.38
C PHE A 12 -2.32 3.84 -0.66
N ASN A 13 -3.47 3.29 -1.07
CA ASN A 13 -3.48 2.25 -2.11
C ASN A 13 -3.32 2.82 -3.51
N PHE A 14 -3.85 4.02 -3.78
CA PHE A 14 -3.85 4.60 -5.14
C PHE A 14 -2.86 5.75 -5.31
N GLY A 15 -2.52 6.48 -4.25
CA GLY A 15 -1.58 7.61 -4.29
C GLY A 15 -0.24 7.26 -4.96
N PRO A 16 0.45 6.18 -4.53
CA PRO A 16 1.69 5.72 -5.17
C PRO A 16 1.59 5.54 -6.68
N ALA A 17 0.52 4.90 -7.12
CA ALA A 17 0.29 4.60 -8.53
C ALA A 17 0.01 5.87 -9.35
N VAL A 18 -0.78 6.79 -8.79
CA VAL A 18 -1.07 8.08 -9.43
C VAL A 18 0.21 8.91 -9.56
N ILE A 19 1.01 9.00 -8.48
CA ILE A 19 2.28 9.73 -8.48
C ILE A 19 3.23 9.13 -9.52
N LEU A 20 3.48 7.82 -9.49
CA LEU A 20 4.38 7.18 -10.46
C LEU A 20 3.84 7.25 -11.90
N GLY A 21 2.53 7.16 -12.09
CA GLY A 21 1.89 7.30 -13.39
C GLY A 21 2.06 8.70 -14.00
N ILE A 22 2.03 9.74 -13.15
CA ILE A 22 2.22 11.15 -13.57
C ILE A 22 3.70 11.45 -13.82
N TYR A 23 4.59 11.07 -12.89
CA TYR A 23 5.99 11.53 -12.91
C TYR A 23 6.94 10.60 -13.66
N LYS A 24 6.57 9.33 -13.90
CA LYS A 24 7.38 8.36 -14.65
C LYS A 24 6.69 8.04 -15.97
N GLN A 25 5.82 7.03 -15.98
CA GLN A 25 5.07 6.58 -17.17
C GLN A 25 3.75 5.92 -16.72
N TRP A 26 2.71 5.99 -17.56
CA TRP A 26 1.36 5.51 -17.21
C TRP A 26 1.32 4.02 -16.80
N TRP A 27 2.13 3.18 -17.43
CA TRP A 27 2.19 1.74 -17.12
C TRP A 27 2.92 1.46 -15.80
N VAL A 28 3.82 2.34 -15.37
CA VAL A 28 4.46 2.24 -14.04
C VAL A 28 3.41 2.42 -12.95
N GLY A 29 2.42 3.29 -13.17
CA GLY A 29 1.25 3.39 -12.32
C GLY A 29 0.47 2.07 -12.20
N LEU A 30 0.23 1.38 -13.31
CA LEU A 30 -0.45 0.07 -13.30
C LEU A 30 0.36 -1.00 -12.55
N VAL A 31 1.68 -1.04 -12.77
CA VAL A 31 2.58 -1.95 -12.05
C VAL A 31 2.58 -1.63 -10.55
N ALA A 32 2.56 -0.36 -10.16
CA ALA A 32 2.50 0.08 -8.78
C ALA A 32 1.19 -0.33 -8.09
N ILE A 33 0.04 -0.29 -8.79
CA ILE A 33 -1.23 -0.82 -8.27
C ILE A 33 -1.10 -2.33 -8.01
N ALA A 34 -0.63 -3.09 -8.99
CA ALA A 34 -0.45 -4.54 -8.83
C ALA A 34 0.49 -4.88 -7.66
N ALA A 35 1.63 -4.18 -7.56
CA ALA A 35 2.59 -4.34 -6.48
C ALA A 35 1.97 -4.04 -5.10
N THR A 36 1.16 -2.98 -5.01
CA THR A 36 0.45 -2.60 -3.78
C THR A 36 -0.46 -3.73 -3.31
N PHE A 37 -1.26 -4.33 -4.20
CA PHE A 37 -2.14 -5.44 -3.87
C PHE A 37 -1.36 -6.70 -3.45
N ILE A 38 -0.29 -7.05 -4.19
CA ILE A 38 0.54 -8.22 -3.88
C ILE A 38 1.21 -8.06 -2.51
N LEU A 39 1.87 -6.92 -2.26
CA LEU A 39 2.50 -6.63 -0.97
C LEU A 39 1.48 -6.60 0.17
N SER A 40 0.31 -6.03 -0.08
CA SER A 40 -0.80 -5.99 0.87
C SER A 40 -1.25 -7.39 1.28
N TRP A 41 -1.30 -8.32 0.34
CA TRP A 41 -1.66 -9.71 0.61
C TRP A 41 -0.54 -10.46 1.36
N LEU A 42 0.72 -10.32 0.92
CA LEU A 42 1.88 -10.94 1.58
C LEU A 42 2.04 -10.48 3.04
N LEU A 43 1.89 -9.17 3.29
CA LEU A 43 1.97 -8.60 4.63
C LEU A 43 0.82 -9.06 5.53
N VAL A 44 -0.36 -9.35 4.96
CA VAL A 44 -1.45 -9.95 5.75
C VAL A 44 -1.06 -11.37 6.15
N PHE A 45 -0.62 -12.19 5.20
CA PHE A 45 -0.26 -13.59 5.47
C PHE A 45 0.85 -13.72 6.52
N ALA A 46 1.89 -12.88 6.44
CA ALA A 46 3.01 -12.90 7.38
C ALA A 46 2.60 -12.49 8.81
N VAL A 47 1.61 -11.59 8.93
CA VAL A 47 1.30 -10.92 10.18
C VAL A 47 0.10 -11.54 10.90
N THR A 48 -0.86 -12.12 10.18
CA THR A 48 -2.04 -12.76 10.78
C THR A 48 -1.72 -13.96 11.65
N MET A 49 -0.55 -14.59 11.45
CA MET A 49 -0.10 -15.72 12.28
C MET A 49 0.50 -15.29 13.63
N ASN A 50 0.88 -14.01 13.80
CA ASN A 50 1.76 -13.59 14.91
C ASN A 50 1.18 -12.46 15.79
N LEU A 51 0.10 -11.79 15.38
CA LEU A 51 -0.43 -10.62 16.10
C LEU A 51 -1.76 -10.88 16.83
N SER A 52 -1.85 -10.36 18.05
CA SER A 52 -3.10 -10.32 18.82
C SER A 52 -4.09 -9.29 18.26
N GLY A 53 -5.38 -9.44 18.55
CA GLY A 53 -6.45 -8.62 17.95
C GLY A 53 -6.31 -7.10 18.14
N LYS A 54 -5.75 -6.63 19.26
CA LYS A 54 -5.49 -5.19 19.47
C LYS A 54 -4.37 -4.65 18.58
N VAL A 55 -3.34 -5.45 18.35
CA VAL A 55 -2.21 -5.08 17.50
C VAL A 55 -2.60 -5.13 16.02
N MET A 56 -3.52 -6.03 15.64
CA MET A 56 -4.08 -6.05 14.28
C MET A 56 -4.80 -4.76 13.91
N THR A 57 -5.51 -4.12 14.85
CA THR A 57 -6.20 -2.85 14.58
C THR A 57 -5.20 -1.74 14.28
N ILE A 58 -4.11 -1.63 15.05
CA ILE A 58 -3.04 -0.65 14.80
C ILE A 58 -2.33 -0.98 13.48
N TRP A 59 -2.07 -2.26 13.22
CA TRP A 59 -1.45 -2.72 11.99
C TRP A 59 -2.28 -2.37 10.75
N ALA A 60 -3.61 -2.43 10.82
CA ALA A 60 -4.48 -2.06 9.72
C ALA A 60 -4.32 -0.58 9.29
N TRP A 61 -3.92 0.31 10.21
CA TRP A 61 -3.63 1.72 9.92
C TRP A 61 -2.18 1.93 9.44
N LEU A 62 -1.23 1.15 9.95
CA LEU A 62 0.19 1.27 9.64
C LEU A 62 0.59 0.58 8.32
N LYS A 63 -0.05 -0.53 7.99
CA LYS A 63 0.25 -1.31 6.78
C LYS A 63 0.12 -0.48 5.50
N PRO A 64 -0.96 0.30 5.26
CA PRO A 64 -1.10 1.09 4.04
C PRO A 64 0.05 2.08 3.78
N PRO A 65 0.48 2.94 4.74
CA PRO A 65 1.62 3.84 4.51
C PRO A 65 2.95 3.10 4.32
N VAL A 66 3.17 1.96 4.99
CA VAL A 66 4.38 1.14 4.78
C VAL A 66 4.44 0.63 3.34
N ILE A 67 3.34 0.07 2.83
CA ILE A 67 3.27 -0.41 1.45
C ILE A 67 3.45 0.75 0.48
N ALA A 68 2.79 1.88 0.72
CA ALA A 68 2.90 3.05 -0.13
C ALA A 68 4.34 3.57 -0.23
N ALA A 69 5.06 3.63 0.88
CA ALA A 69 6.47 4.03 0.91
C ALA A 69 7.36 3.05 0.13
N LEU A 70 7.14 1.73 0.28
CA LEU A 70 7.88 0.71 -0.46
C LEU A 70 7.62 0.78 -1.97
N VAL A 71 6.36 0.92 -2.38
CA VAL A 71 5.96 1.00 -3.78
C VAL A 71 6.45 2.28 -4.42
N LEU A 72 6.29 3.43 -3.76
CA LEU A 72 6.84 4.70 -4.23
C LEU A 72 8.35 4.65 -4.33
N GLY A 73 9.04 4.20 -3.28
CA GLY A 73 10.49 4.11 -3.26
C GLY A 73 11.01 3.20 -4.37
N ALA A 74 10.54 1.95 -4.43
CA ALA A 74 10.96 1.00 -5.45
C ALA A 74 10.61 1.49 -6.86
N GLY A 75 9.39 1.98 -7.09
CA GLY A 75 8.97 2.50 -8.38
C GLY A 75 9.73 3.75 -8.82
N TRP A 76 10.23 4.57 -7.88
CA TRP A 76 11.00 5.76 -8.19
C TRP A 76 12.44 5.45 -8.65
N TRP A 77 13.02 4.38 -8.12
CA TRP A 77 14.40 3.97 -8.41
C TRP A 77 14.51 2.96 -9.56
N LEU A 78 13.49 2.12 -9.77
CA LEU A 78 13.50 1.07 -10.79
C LEU A 78 13.06 1.55 -12.19
N PHE A 79 12.35 2.68 -12.26
CA PHE A 79 11.81 3.26 -13.49
C PHE A 79 12.13 4.75 -13.57
#